data_AF-A0A285UT50-F1
#
_entry.id   AF-A0A285UT50-F1
#
_cell.length_a   1.000
_cell.length_b   1.000
_cell.length_c   1.000
_cell.angle_alpha   90.00
_cell.angle_beta   90.00
_cell.angle_gamma   90.00
#
_symmetry.space_group_name_H-M   'P 1'
#
loop_
_entity.id
_entity.type
_entity.pdbx_description
1 polymer ?
#
loop_
_entity_poly.entity_id
_entity_poly.type
_entity_poly.pdbx_seq_one_letter_code
_entity_poly.pdbx_strand_id
1 'polypeptide(L)' 'MNIVVWLIMIGMFLYTIGFSIELWRQKNKSGAIAVCILAISIIIAPFFSVLSW' A
#
# COMPACT_ATOMS: atom_id res chain seq x y z
N MET A 1 4.07 -5.19 19.85
CA MET A 1 4.26 -4.07 18.90
C MET A 1 4.27 -4.55 17.45
N ASN A 2 5.02 -5.59 17.09
CA ASN A 2 5.09 -6.08 15.70
C ASN A 2 3.73 -6.49 15.08
N ILE A 3 2.85 -7.17 15.83
CA ILE A 3 1.52 -7.55 15.32
C ILE A 3 0.65 -6.35 14.95
N VAL A 4 0.66 -5.29 15.78
CA VAL A 4 -0.10 -4.07 15.51
C VAL A 4 0.42 -3.37 14.26
N VAL A 5 1.75 -3.34 14.07
CA VAL A 5 2.40 -2.77 12.88
C VAL A 5 1.98 -3.55 11.62
N TRP A 6 2.00 -4.88 11.66
CA TRP A 6 1.53 -5.72 10.55
C TRP A 6 0.06 -5.48 10.22
N LEU A 7 -0.80 -5.33 11.22
CA LEU A 7 -2.24 -5.09 11.04
C LEU A 7 -2.51 -3.72 10.38
N ILE A 8 -1.81 -2.68 10.82
CA ILE A 8 -1.88 -1.35 10.23
C ILE A 8 -1.38 -1.37 8.77
N MET A 9 -0.27 -2.07 8.49
CA MET A 9 0.28 -2.13 7.13
C MET A 9 -0.64 -2.86 6.16
N ILE A 10 -1.26 -3.97 6.59
CA ILE A 10 -2.27 -4.67 5.78
C ILE A 10 -3.48 -3.74 5.53
N GLY A 11 -3.93 -3.01 6.55
CA GLY A 11 -5.01 -2.03 6.42
C GLY A 11 -4.68 -0.91 5.42
N MET A 12 -3.49 -0.33 5.52
CA MET A 12 -3.02 0.70 4.59
C MET A 12 -2.89 0.18 3.16
N PHE A 13 -2.39 -1.05 2.99
CA PHE A 13 -2.29 -1.68 1.69
C PHE A 13 -3.66 -1.87 1.04
N LEU A 14 -4.62 -2.43 1.77
CA LEU A 14 -5.99 -2.64 1.27
C LEU A 14 -6.66 -1.32 0.90
N TYR A 15 -6.51 -0.29 1.74
CA TYR A 15 -7.03 1.05 1.44
C TYR A 15 -6.39 1.64 0.18
N THR A 16 -5.07 1.52 0.03
CA THR A 16 -4.32 2.09 -1.09
C THR A 16 -4.65 1.38 -2.40
N ILE A 17 -4.82 0.05 -2.38
CA ILE A 17 -5.32 -0.70 -3.54
C ILE A 17 -6.76 -0.29 -3.89
N GLY A 18 -7.64 -0.22 -2.89
CA GLY A 18 -9.02 0.23 -3.11
C GLY A 18 -9.07 1.61 -3.75
N PHE A 19 -8.22 2.53 -3.28
CA PHE A 19 -8.09 3.87 -3.84
C PHE A 19 -7.52 3.87 -5.27
N SER A 20 -6.56 2.99 -5.57
CA SER A 20 -6.04 2.81 -6.94
C SER A 20 -7.13 2.33 -7.90
N ILE A 21 -7.96 1.38 -7.48
CA ILE A 21 -9.09 0.88 -8.27
C ILE A 21 -10.11 2.01 -8.50
N GLU A 22 -10.40 2.82 -7.49
CA GLU A 22 -11.30 3.97 -7.61
C GLU A 22 -10.76 5.02 -8.59
N LEU A 23 -9.46 5.34 -8.53
CA LEU A 23 -8.79 6.23 -9.49
C LEU A 23 -8.87 5.72 -10.91
N TRP A 24 -8.72 4.41 -11.10
CA TRP A 24 -8.87 3.77 -12.40
C TRP A 24 -10.30 3.94 -12.94
N ARG A 25 -11.30 3.81 -12.06
CA ARG A 25 -12.72 4.04 -12.38
C ARG A 25 -13.02 5.49 -12.75
N GLN A 26 -12.36 6.45 -12.10
CA GLN A 26 -12.45 7.89 -12.42
C GLN A 26 -11.67 8.29 -13.69
N LYS A 27 -11.21 7.32 -14.50
CA LYS A 27 -10.37 7.51 -15.71
C LYS A 27 -9.02 8.20 -15.44
N ASN A 28 -8.62 8.37 -14.18
CA ASN A 28 -7.31 8.90 -13.83
C ASN A 28 -6.26 7.78 -13.79
N LYS A 29 -5.90 7.29 -14.99
CA LYS A 29 -4.98 6.15 -15.14
C LYS A 29 -3.57 6.45 -14.61
N SER A 30 -3.08 7.68 -14.78
CA SER A 30 -1.76 8.08 -14.31
C SER A 30 -1.69 8.05 -12.78
N GLY A 31 -2.70 8.62 -12.10
CA GLY A 31 -2.82 8.55 -10.64
C GLY A 31 -2.97 7.11 -10.14
N ALA A 32 -3.80 6.29 -10.80
CA ALA A 32 -3.98 4.90 -10.43
C ALA A 32 -2.68 4.10 -10.50
N ILE A 33 -1.88 4.28 -11.56
CA ILE A 33 -0.58 3.60 -11.69
C ILE A 33 0.38 4.02 -10.57
N ALA A 34 0.47 5.32 -10.26
CA ALA A 34 1.31 5.83 -9.18
C ALA A 34 0.90 5.26 -7.80
N VAL A 35 -0.40 5.22 -7.53
CA VAL A 35 -0.96 4.67 -6.27
C VAL A 35 -0.76 3.16 -6.20
N CYS A 36 -0.85 2.45 -7.31
CA CYS A 36 -0.53 1.01 -7.39
C CYS A 36 0.93 0.73 -7.01
N ILE A 37 1.87 1.53 -7.52
CA ILE A 37 3.29 1.41 -7.15
C ILE A 37 3.48 1.70 -5.66
N LEU A 38 2.80 2.73 -5.14
CA LEU A 38 2.76 3.06 -3.71
C LEU A 38 2.26 1.89 -2.84
N ALA A 39 1.19 1.21 -3.26
CA ALA A 39 0.68 0.04 -2.55
C ALA A 39 1.73 -1.08 -2.46
N ILE A 40 2.47 -1.32 -3.53
CA ILE A 40 3.57 -2.30 -3.55
C ILE A 40 4.68 -1.87 -2.59
N SER A 41 5.06 -0.59 -2.59
CA SER A 41 6.07 -0.06 -1.65
C SER A 41 5.66 -0.23 -0.18
N ILE A 42 4.38 -0.09 0.16
CA ILE A 42 3.87 -0.30 1.53
C ILE A 42 4.10 -1.74 2.01
N ILE A 43 3.98 -2.74 1.12
CA ILE A 43 4.26 -4.14 1.46
C ILE A 43 5.77 -4.37 1.63
N ILE A 44 6.59 -3.75 0.79
CA ILE A 44 8.03 -4.03 0.74
C ILE A 44 8.80 -3.30 1.86
N ALA A 45 8.41 -2.06 2.19
CA ALA A 45 9.06 -1.23 3.21
C ALA A 45 9.30 -1.94 4.57
N PRO A 46 8.35 -2.69 5.16
CA PRO A 46 8.59 -3.38 6.42
C PRO A 46 9.58 -4.53 6.36
N PHE A 47 9.85 -5.12 5.19
CA PHE A 47 10.90 -6.12 5.08
C PHE A 47 12.29 -5.50 5.29
N PHE A 48 12.45 -4.21 4.98
CA PHE A 48 13.69 -3.47 5.25
C PHE A 48 13.73 -2.87 6.66
N SER A 49 12.59 -2.45 7.20
CA SER A 49 12.57 -1.74 8.48
C SER A 49 12.23 -2.61 9.70
N VAL A 50 11.35 -3.60 9.56
CA VAL A 50 10.82 -4.40 10.68
C VAL A 50 11.49 -5.77 10.77
N LEU A 51 11.85 -6.37 9.62
CA LEU A 51 12.55 -7.67 9.59
C LEU A 51 14.06 -7.54 9.79
N SER A 52 14.63 -6.35 9.61
CA SER A 52 16.08 -6.08 9.77
C SER A 52 16.51 -5.75 11.21
N TRP A 53 15.66 -6.00 12.21
CA TRP A 53 15.94 -5.76 13.63
C TRP A 53 15.84 -7.05 14.44
#